data_AF-A0A6A4P6Z9-F1
#
_entry.id   AF-A0A6A4P6Z9-F1
#
_cell.length_a   1.000
_cell.length_b   1.000
_cell.length_c   1.000
_cell.angle_alpha   90.00
_cell.angle_beta   90.00
_cell.angle_gamma   90.00
#
_symmetry.space_group_name_H-M   'P 1'
#
loop_
_entity.id
_entity.type
_entity.pdbx_description
1 polymer ?
#
loop_
_entity_poly.entity_id
_entity_poly.type
_entity_poly.pdbx_seq_one_letter_code
_entity_poly.pdbx_strand_id
1 'polypeptide(L)'
;MKSLFLEAEINQYLIMVFVMFFRFVTSAAIQKRSEFFEPFILGLANTTVEQFCKSSVEPMGEESDHVHITALSDALGVPIRVVYLDRSSCDTGAVSVNHHDFMPVDGDLSNAVASSEKKSPFITLLYRPGHYDMLYPKY
;
A
#
# COMPACT_ATOMS: atom_id res chain seq x y z
N MET A 1 23.91 5.71 -28.20
CA MET A 1 23.66 4.36 -27.66
C MET A 1 24.18 4.21 -26.23
N LYS A 2 25.43 4.57 -25.89
CA LYS A 2 25.95 4.54 -24.49
C LYS A 2 25.22 5.49 -23.51
N SER A 3 24.82 6.69 -23.95
CA SER A 3 24.06 7.65 -23.10
C SER A 3 22.70 7.11 -22.66
N LEU A 4 21.93 6.55 -23.60
CA LEU A 4 20.60 5.96 -23.35
C LEU A 4 20.67 4.76 -22.40
N PHE A 5 21.74 3.96 -22.46
CA PHE A 5 21.93 2.84 -21.55
C PHE A 5 22.22 3.30 -20.12
N LEU A 6 23.09 4.31 -19.95
CA LEU A 6 23.36 4.92 -18.65
C LEU A 6 22.09 5.56 -18.06
N GLU A 7 21.32 6.27 -18.88
CA GLU A 7 20.06 6.90 -18.44
C GLU A 7 19.03 5.86 -17.98
N ALA A 8 18.91 4.73 -18.69
CA ALA A 8 18.03 3.63 -18.30
C ALA A 8 18.50 2.96 -16.99
N GLU A 9 19.81 2.75 -16.83
CA GLU A 9 20.40 2.15 -15.62
C GLU A 9 20.27 3.08 -14.40
N ILE A 10 20.49 4.38 -14.59
CA ILE A 10 20.27 5.41 -13.57
C ILE A 10 18.79 5.45 -13.17
N ASN A 11 17.87 5.37 -14.13
CA ASN A 11 16.44 5.36 -13.83
C ASN A 11 16.04 4.10 -13.04
N GLN A 12 16.57 2.93 -13.43
CA GLN A 12 16.34 1.68 -12.70
C GLN A 12 16.87 1.77 -11.26
N TYR A 13 18.08 2.31 -11.06
CA TYR A 13 18.64 2.53 -9.74
C TYR A 13 17.78 3.46 -8.89
N LEU A 14 17.32 4.58 -9.45
CA LEU A 14 16.44 5.52 -8.75
C LEU A 14 15.13 4.86 -8.33
N ILE A 15 14.49 4.09 -9.21
CA ILE A 15 13.28 3.32 -8.89
C ILE A 15 13.54 2.39 -7.70
N MET A 16 14.66 1.67 -7.71
CA MET A 16 15.03 0.77 -6.61
C MET A 16 15.23 1.52 -5.29
N VAL A 17 15.86 2.70 -5.32
CA VAL A 17 16.01 3.56 -4.13
C VAL A 17 14.66 4.02 -3.60
N PHE A 18 13.73 4.45 -4.46
CA PHE A 18 12.40 4.86 -4.05
C PHE A 18 11.59 3.71 -3.46
N VAL A 19 11.62 2.52 -4.09
CA VAL A 19 10.97 1.33 -3.55
C VAL A 19 11.53 1.02 -2.17
N MET A 20 12.86 0.97 -2.03
CA MET A 20 13.51 0.71 -0.74
C MET A 20 13.13 1.74 0.32
N PHE A 21 13.08 3.02 -0.04
CA PHE A 21 12.62 4.09 0.85
C PHE A 21 11.21 3.81 1.38
N PHE A 22 10.24 3.52 0.50
CA PHE A 22 8.88 3.21 0.94
C PHE A 22 8.80 1.93 1.78
N ARG A 23 9.64 0.93 1.50
CA ARG A 23 9.74 -0.30 2.32
C ARG A 23 10.19 0.02 3.74
N PHE A 24 11.21 0.86 3.91
CA PHE A 24 11.65 1.29 5.25
C PHE A 24 10.63 2.18 5.96
N VAL A 25 9.96 3.09 5.25
CA VAL A 25 8.85 3.88 5.83
C VAL A 25 7.74 2.95 6.33
N THR A 26 7.39 1.94 5.55
CA THR A 26 6.37 0.94 5.91
C THR A 26 6.80 0.13 7.14
N SER A 27 8.04 -0.38 7.16
CA SER A 27 8.60 -1.11 8.30
C SER A 27 8.57 -0.27 9.57
N ALA A 28 9.03 0.98 9.51
CA ALA A 28 9.01 1.90 10.64
C ALA A 28 7.57 2.20 11.13
N ALA A 29 6.62 2.37 10.22
CA ALA A 29 5.23 2.63 10.55
C ALA A 29 4.53 1.43 11.21
N ILE A 30 4.86 0.22 10.78
CA ILE A 30 4.40 -1.03 11.39
C ILE A 30 4.99 -1.16 12.80
N GLN A 31 6.30 -1.02 12.95
CA GLN A 31 6.99 -1.15 14.24
C GLN A 31 6.54 -0.09 15.26
N LYS A 32 6.28 1.14 14.82
CA LYS A 32 5.77 2.23 15.68
C LYS A 32 4.39 1.93 16.27
N ARG A 33 3.58 1.13 15.58
CA ARG A 33 2.23 0.71 16.00
C ARG A 33 2.14 -0.81 16.12
N SER A 34 3.16 -1.42 16.72
CA SER A 34 3.30 -2.87 16.81
C SER A 34 2.07 -3.53 17.41
N GLU A 35 1.53 -3.01 18.52
CA GLU A 35 0.34 -3.55 19.19
C GLU A 35 -0.90 -3.59 18.28
N PHE A 36 -1.04 -2.61 17.38
CA PHE A 36 -2.12 -2.58 16.41
C PHE A 36 -1.92 -3.62 15.30
N PHE A 37 -0.69 -3.76 14.79
CA PHE A 37 -0.39 -4.66 13.67
C PHE A 37 -0.18 -6.13 14.06
N GLU A 38 0.21 -6.39 15.31
CA GLU A 38 0.52 -7.72 15.83
C GLU A 38 -0.56 -8.78 15.56
N PRO A 39 -1.85 -8.57 15.86
CA PRO A 39 -2.87 -9.59 15.61
C PRO A 39 -3.01 -9.94 14.11
N PHE A 40 -2.83 -8.96 13.22
CA PHE A 40 -2.90 -9.18 11.77
C PHE A 40 -1.67 -9.94 11.25
N ILE A 41 -0.48 -9.57 11.74
CA ILE A 41 0.79 -10.23 11.37
C ILE A 41 0.81 -11.68 11.88
N LEU A 42 0.31 -11.91 13.09
CA LEU A 42 0.20 -13.26 13.66
C LEU A 42 -0.75 -14.13 12.80
N GLY A 43 -1.89 -13.58 12.37
CA GLY A 43 -2.83 -14.29 11.50
C GLY A 43 -2.30 -14.56 10.08
N LEU A 44 -1.45 -13.67 9.55
CA LEU A 44 -0.92 -13.75 8.18
C LEU A 44 0.30 -14.68 8.07
N ALA A 45 1.26 -14.54 8.98
CA ALA A 45 2.58 -15.16 8.87
C ALA A 45 2.98 -15.98 10.10
N ASN A 46 2.21 -15.93 11.19
CA ASN A 46 2.54 -16.57 12.47
C ASN A 46 3.95 -16.20 12.99
N THR A 47 4.31 -14.93 12.87
CA THR A 47 5.61 -14.36 13.28
C THR A 47 5.42 -13.12 14.14
N THR A 48 6.49 -12.64 14.79
CA THR A 48 6.46 -11.36 15.50
C THR A 48 6.51 -10.19 14.51
N VAL A 49 6.09 -9.01 14.97
CA VAL A 49 6.15 -7.76 14.17
C VAL A 49 7.56 -7.48 13.65
N GLU A 50 8.58 -7.65 14.50
CA GLU A 50 9.98 -7.43 14.13
C GLU A 50 10.44 -8.43 13.05
N GLN A 51 10.11 -9.72 13.22
CA GLN A 51 10.46 -10.76 12.25
C GLN A 51 9.80 -10.49 10.90
N PHE A 52 8.50 -10.19 10.91
CA PHE A 52 7.75 -9.85 9.71
C PHE A 52 8.35 -8.64 8.97
N CYS A 53 8.74 -7.59 9.71
CA CYS A 53 9.38 -6.42 9.11
C CYS A 53 10.69 -6.81 8.40
N LYS A 54 11.55 -7.58 9.05
CA LYS A 54 12.85 -8.00 8.51
C LYS A 54 12.75 -9.01 7.36
N SER A 55 11.74 -9.88 7.36
CA SER A 55 11.61 -10.94 6.34
C SER A 55 10.72 -10.57 5.16
N SER A 56 9.70 -9.72 5.37
CA SER A 56 8.60 -9.54 4.41
C SER A 56 8.29 -8.08 4.09
N VAL A 57 8.86 -7.11 4.84
CA VAL A 57 8.65 -5.68 4.59
C VAL A 57 9.92 -5.01 4.06
N GLU A 58 11.07 -5.22 4.68
CA GLU A 58 12.33 -4.56 4.29
C GLU A 58 12.98 -5.13 3.01
N PRO A 59 13.00 -6.46 2.77
CA PRO A 59 13.69 -7.02 1.62
C PRO A 59 13.04 -6.65 0.28
N MET A 60 13.88 -6.38 -0.72
CA MET A 60 13.41 -6.15 -2.10
C MET A 60 12.81 -7.42 -2.69
N GLY A 61 11.77 -7.27 -3.50
CA GLY A 61 11.12 -8.40 -4.19
C GLY A 61 10.02 -9.08 -3.38
N GLU A 62 9.85 -8.75 -2.10
CA GLU A 62 8.75 -9.26 -1.29
C GLU A 62 7.43 -8.55 -1.62
N GLU A 63 6.38 -9.33 -1.84
CA GLU A 63 5.05 -8.83 -2.18
C GLU A 63 4.42 -8.01 -1.04
N SER A 64 3.57 -7.04 -1.40
CA SER A 64 2.87 -6.19 -0.44
C SER A 64 1.41 -6.58 -0.33
N ASP A 65 0.95 -6.72 0.90
CA ASP A 65 -0.42 -7.07 1.27
C ASP A 65 -1.09 -5.92 2.04
N HIS A 66 -2.29 -6.14 2.57
CA HIS A 66 -3.10 -5.17 3.28
C HIS A 66 -2.34 -4.49 4.43
N VAL A 67 -1.47 -5.21 5.15
CA VAL A 67 -0.65 -4.66 6.23
C VAL A 67 0.28 -3.57 5.71
N HIS A 68 0.96 -3.83 4.58
CA HIS A 68 1.88 -2.86 3.95
C HIS A 68 1.13 -1.62 3.45
N ILE A 69 0.01 -1.82 2.75
CA ILE A 69 -0.77 -0.71 2.18
C ILE A 69 -1.35 0.18 3.27
N THR A 70 -1.89 -0.42 4.34
CA THR A 70 -2.41 0.31 5.50
C THR A 70 -1.32 1.13 6.17
N ALA A 71 -0.19 0.50 6.49
CA ALA A 71 0.91 1.18 7.16
C ALA A 71 1.51 2.32 6.31
N LEU A 72 1.66 2.12 5.00
CA LEU A 72 2.19 3.13 4.09
C LEU A 72 1.20 4.28 3.86
N SER A 73 -0.10 3.97 3.70
CA SER A 73 -1.17 4.98 3.55
C SER A 73 -1.21 5.91 4.77
N ASP A 74 -1.17 5.34 5.97
CA ASP A 74 -1.12 6.08 7.22
C ASP A 74 0.16 6.91 7.35
N ALA A 75 1.33 6.32 7.05
CA ALA A 75 2.61 6.99 7.19
C ALA A 75 2.76 8.21 6.25
N LEU A 76 2.17 8.13 5.05
CA LEU A 76 2.23 9.19 4.05
C LEU A 76 1.03 10.16 4.13
N GLY A 77 -0.04 9.82 4.86
CA GLY A 77 -1.27 10.61 4.87
C GLY A 77 -2.02 10.58 3.51
N VAL A 78 -1.81 9.52 2.74
CA VAL A 78 -2.29 9.39 1.36
C VAL A 78 -3.33 8.28 1.27
N PRO A 79 -4.59 8.59 0.93
CA PRO A 79 -5.62 7.57 0.74
C PRO A 79 -5.38 6.78 -0.55
N ILE A 80 -5.49 5.45 -0.45
CA ILE A 80 -5.27 4.50 -1.55
C ILE A 80 -6.52 3.63 -1.71
N ARG A 81 -7.04 3.52 -2.93
CA ARG A 81 -8.09 2.57 -3.28
C ARG A 81 -7.47 1.36 -3.96
N VAL A 82 -7.81 0.16 -3.52
CA VAL A 82 -7.47 -1.10 -4.19
C VAL A 82 -8.74 -1.72 -4.74
N VAL A 83 -8.77 -1.95 -6.05
CA VAL A 83 -9.85 -2.58 -6.79
C VAL A 83 -9.46 -4.03 -7.06
N TYR A 84 -10.26 -4.99 -6.64
CA TYR A 84 -9.95 -6.41 -6.74
C TYR A 84 -10.55 -6.98 -8.02
N LEU A 85 -9.70 -7.51 -8.90
CA LEU A 85 -10.14 -8.27 -10.06
C LEU A 85 -10.18 -9.75 -9.71
N ASP A 86 -11.28 -10.17 -9.09
CA ASP A 86 -11.53 -11.57 -8.79
C ASP A 86 -12.69 -12.14 -9.62
N ARG A 87 -12.95 -13.44 -9.46
CA ARG A 87 -14.10 -14.12 -10.07
C ARG A 87 -15.32 -14.12 -9.15
N SER A 88 -15.39 -13.21 -8.18
CA SER A 88 -16.53 -13.18 -7.26
C SER A 88 -17.79 -12.80 -8.05
N SER A 89 -18.75 -13.70 -8.07
CA SER A 89 -20.09 -13.44 -8.60
C SER A 89 -20.95 -12.92 -7.45
N CYS A 90 -21.50 -11.71 -7.58
CA CYS A 90 -22.61 -11.31 -6.73
C CYS A 90 -23.85 -12.11 -7.16
N ASP A 91 -24.60 -12.68 -6.20
CA ASP A 91 -25.81 -13.50 -6.42
C ASP A 91 -26.91 -12.81 -7.26
N THR A 92 -26.76 -11.53 -7.56
CA THR A 92 -27.71 -10.73 -8.37
C THR A 92 -27.40 -10.73 -9.87
N GLY A 93 -26.42 -11.49 -10.36
CA GLY A 93 -26.12 -11.62 -11.79
C GLY A 93 -25.48 -10.37 -12.43
N ALA A 94 -25.22 -9.33 -11.64
CA ALA A 94 -24.45 -8.16 -12.03
C ALA A 94 -22.97 -8.37 -11.66
N VAL A 95 -22.07 -8.22 -12.63
CA VAL A 95 -20.63 -8.17 -12.38
C VAL A 95 -20.31 -6.82 -11.76
N SER A 96 -20.13 -6.78 -10.44
CA SER A 96 -19.67 -5.60 -9.70
C SER A 96 -18.24 -5.82 -9.22
N VAL A 97 -17.39 -4.81 -9.35
CA VAL A 97 -15.98 -4.92 -8.96
C VAL A 97 -15.81 -4.46 -7.51
N ASN A 98 -15.29 -5.33 -6.66
CA ASN A 98 -15.04 -5.02 -5.26
C ASN A 98 -13.85 -4.07 -5.11
N HIS A 99 -13.91 -3.17 -4.13
CA HIS A 99 -12.79 -2.29 -3.80
C HIS A 99 -12.66 -2.10 -2.28
N HIS A 100 -11.45 -1.80 -1.84
CA HIS A 100 -11.12 -1.45 -0.46
C HIS A 100 -10.40 -0.10 -0.44
N ASP A 101 -10.86 0.79 0.45
CA ASP A 101 -10.26 2.10 0.64
C ASP A 101 -9.40 2.11 1.90
N PHE A 102 -8.11 2.31 1.71
CA PHE A 102 -7.14 2.53 2.78
C PHE A 102 -7.09 4.04 3.03
N MET A 103 -7.71 4.46 4.13
CA MET A 103 -7.75 5.85 4.54
C MET A 103 -6.73 6.08 5.65
N PRO A 104 -5.90 7.13 5.55
CA PRO A 104 -4.97 7.45 6.61
C PRO A 104 -5.74 7.75 7.90
N VAL A 105 -5.25 7.24 9.03
CA VAL A 105 -5.76 7.66 10.34
C VAL A 105 -5.49 9.16 10.49
N ASP A 106 -6.55 9.96 10.66
CA ASP A 106 -6.43 11.37 11.02
C ASP A 106 -5.65 11.45 12.33
N GLY A 107 -4.34 11.72 12.26
CA GLY A 107 -3.55 11.99 13.45
C GLY A 107 -4.18 13.14 14.21
N ASP A 108 -4.10 13.12 15.55
CA ASP A 108 -4.66 14.06 16.55
C ASP A 108 -4.51 15.57 16.24
N LEU A 109 -5.01 16.03 15.11
CA LEU A 109 -5.13 17.42 14.69
C LEU A 109 -6.47 17.91 15.23
N SER A 110 -6.53 18.00 16.55
CA SER A 110 -7.56 18.69 17.33
C SER A 110 -7.74 20.19 16.99
N ASN A 111 -7.17 20.67 15.87
CA ASN A 111 -7.30 22.05 15.39
C ASN A 111 -7.41 22.19 13.86
N ALA A 112 -7.65 21.10 13.11
CA ALA A 112 -8.15 21.25 11.75
C ALA A 112 -9.66 21.46 11.85
N VAL A 113 -10.11 22.68 11.57
CA VAL A 113 -11.51 23.01 11.27
C VAL A 113 -12.10 21.85 10.49
N ALA A 114 -13.20 21.28 11.00
CA ALA A 114 -13.91 20.17 10.42
C ALA A 114 -14.44 20.51 9.01
N SER A 115 -13.55 20.52 8.03
CA SER A 115 -13.91 20.25 6.64
C SER A 115 -13.90 18.73 6.53
N SER A 116 -15.04 18.12 6.86
CA SER A 116 -15.39 16.74 6.48
C SER A 116 -15.49 16.60 4.95
N GLU A 117 -14.50 17.11 4.22
CA GLU A 117 -14.28 16.76 2.84
C GLU A 117 -13.84 15.30 2.88
N LYS A 118 -14.75 14.39 2.51
CA LYS A 118 -14.41 12.99 2.26
C LYS A 118 -13.23 12.98 1.30
N LYS A 119 -12.03 12.73 1.81
CA LYS A 119 -10.81 12.64 1.00
C LYS A 119 -10.95 11.41 0.12
N SER A 120 -11.50 11.58 -1.08
CA SER A 120 -11.64 10.50 -2.04
C SER A 120 -10.24 10.02 -2.42
N PRO A 121 -9.98 8.70 -2.46
CA PRO A 121 -8.66 8.19 -2.86
C PRO A 121 -8.31 8.71 -4.24
N PHE A 122 -7.16 9.38 -4.36
CA PHE A 122 -6.65 9.85 -5.64
C PHE A 122 -5.77 8.78 -6.32
N ILE A 123 -5.20 7.87 -5.53
CA ILE A 123 -4.48 6.70 -6.02
C ILE A 123 -5.47 5.54 -6.08
N THR A 124 -5.70 5.00 -7.27
CA THR A 124 -6.48 3.78 -7.47
C THR A 124 -5.60 2.71 -8.08
N LEU A 125 -5.51 1.56 -7.42
CA LEU A 125 -4.74 0.40 -7.83
C LEU A 125 -5.70 -0.73 -8.23
N LEU A 126 -5.38 -1.45 -9.31
CA LEU A 126 -5.99 -2.72 -9.66
C LEU A 126 -5.13 -3.83 -9.07
N TYR A 127 -5.71 -4.66 -8.21
CA TYR A 127 -5.05 -5.84 -7.67
C TYR A 127 -5.46 -7.08 -8.47
N ARG A 128 -4.44 -7.84 -8.87
CA ARG A 128 -4.50 -9.22 -9.36
C ARG A 128 -3.54 -10.04 -8.49
N PRO A 129 -3.75 -11.35 -8.29
CA PRO A 129 -2.82 -12.16 -7.49
C PRO A 129 -1.35 -11.95 -7.93
N GLY A 130 -0.53 -11.42 -7.02
CA GLY A 130 0.88 -11.10 -7.25
C GLY A 130 1.18 -9.81 -8.04
N HIS A 131 0.18 -8.97 -8.34
CA HIS A 131 0.39 -7.80 -9.21
C HIS A 131 -0.53 -6.61 -8.91
N TYR A 132 0.04 -5.39 -8.91
CA TYR A 132 -0.70 -4.13 -8.80
C TYR A 132 -0.46 -3.25 -10.04
N ASP A 133 -1.54 -2.71 -10.61
CA ASP A 133 -1.50 -1.72 -11.70
C ASP A 133 -2.17 -0.41 -11.28
N MET A 134 -1.74 0.72 -11.83
CA MET A 134 -2.46 1.99 -11.63
C MET A 134 -3.71 2.07 -12.51
N LEU A 135 -4.84 2.42 -11.91
CA LEU A 135 -6.08 2.76 -12.61
C LEU A 135 -6.28 4.26 -12.69
N TYR A 136 -6.60 4.74 -13.88
CA TYR A 136 -6.97 6.13 -14.13
C TYR A 136 -8.48 6.23 -14.35
N PRO A 137 -9.22 6.97 -13.51
CA PRO A 137 -10.65 7.14 -13.71
C PRO A 137 -10.93 7.88 -15.02
N LYS A 138 -12.04 7.52 -15.67
CA LYS A 138 -12.53 8.28 -16.83
C LYS A 138 -13.10 9.60 -16.35
N TYR A 139 -12.64 10.69 -16.96
CA TYR A 139 -13.20 12.03 -16.79
C TYR A 139 -14.53 12.15 -17.52
#